data_AF-A0A8D2ZE23-F1
#
_entry.id   AF-A0A8D2ZE23-F1
#
_cell.length_a   1.000
_cell.length_b   1.000
_cell.length_c   1.000
_cell.angle_alpha   90.00
_cell.angle_beta   90.00
_cell.angle_gamma   90.00
#
_symmetry.space_group_name_H-M   'P 1'
#
loop_
_entity.id
_entity.type
_entity.pdbx_description
1 polymer ?
#
loop_
_entity_poly.entity_id
_entity_poly.type
_entity_poly.pdbx_seq_one_letter_code
_entity_poly.pdbx_strand_id
1 'polypeptide(L)'
;MTCTRRRTKRKVGAKELVVEEEEAATAGGNMSSVADCGVKPLQTAMKMAKAAIQCDGGGEHKEAYCEYLRTINYISHALLEDAATQSVAASEELAAVEVERMLTLAEQCLERARSFVEEKKKSADPPDLSASDPPDLSASDPPDISASAPASSGAHRTTVLPLAIAAHTEQREGTDPTATSELSPFLPPEIFQRLQTEESRDATKKELTPIEQASRLNQKLKANYEARLARLAPGQASQKTSLKLSLQRQMMENLIIAKARQDAVSFCRQLVSLLVD
;
A
#
# COMPACT_ATOMS: atom_id res chain seq x y z
N MET A 1 31.91 38.46 37.30
CA MET A 1 31.52 38.28 38.72
C MET A 1 31.27 36.80 38.98
N THR A 2 31.80 36.26 40.08
CA THR A 2 31.44 34.97 40.73
C THR A 2 31.06 33.77 39.84
N CYS A 3 32.04 32.91 39.51
CA CYS A 3 31.79 31.55 39.00
C CYS A 3 31.56 30.57 40.17
N THR A 4 30.40 29.91 40.23
CA THR A 4 30.08 28.93 41.27
C THR A 4 30.61 27.54 40.94
N ARG A 5 31.70 27.14 41.60
CA ARG A 5 32.37 25.83 41.43
C ARG A 5 31.61 24.71 42.16
N ARG A 6 30.69 24.01 41.48
CA ARG A 6 30.06 22.78 42.04
C ARG A 6 31.07 21.63 42.10
N ARG A 7 31.29 21.10 43.30
CA ARG A 7 32.32 20.08 43.59
C ARG A 7 31.66 18.72 43.85
N THR A 8 31.51 17.89 42.82
CA THR A 8 30.96 16.53 42.96
C THR A 8 32.06 15.53 43.33
N LYS A 9 32.25 15.28 44.63
CA LYS A 9 33.03 14.12 45.09
C LYS A 9 32.20 12.84 44.92
N ARG A 10 32.66 11.91 44.07
CA ARG A 10 32.32 10.48 44.18
C ARG A 10 33.60 9.72 44.55
N LYS A 11 33.51 8.85 45.57
CA LYS A 11 34.63 8.05 46.09
C LYS A 11 34.16 6.62 46.32
N VAL A 12 34.45 5.72 45.39
CA VAL A 12 34.63 4.28 45.60
C VAL A 12 35.53 3.76 44.46
N GLY A 13 36.50 2.88 44.76
CA GLY A 13 37.32 2.18 43.77
C GLY A 13 38.66 2.85 43.49
N ALA A 14 39.76 2.12 43.74
CA ALA A 14 41.11 2.65 43.62
C ALA A 14 41.59 2.68 42.17
N LYS A 15 41.84 3.89 41.65
CA LYS A 15 43.01 4.26 40.85
C LYS A 15 43.06 5.77 40.71
N GLU A 16 44.14 6.35 41.20
CA GLU A 16 44.43 7.78 41.07
C GLU A 16 45.07 8.00 39.70
N LEU A 17 44.38 8.71 38.81
CA LEU A 17 44.97 9.28 37.61
C LEU A 17 44.61 10.76 37.56
N VAL A 18 45.60 11.60 37.86
CA VAL A 18 45.52 13.03 37.63
C VAL A 18 45.69 13.24 36.12
N VAL A 19 44.68 13.81 35.48
CA VAL A 19 44.83 14.42 34.16
C VAL A 19 44.54 15.90 34.36
N GLU A 20 45.61 16.69 34.32
CA GLU A 20 45.48 18.14 34.14
C GLU A 20 45.36 18.38 32.64
N GLU A 21 44.34 19.14 32.21
CA GLU A 21 44.35 19.77 30.90
C GLU A 21 44.45 21.28 31.07
N GLU A 22 45.43 21.84 30.37
CA GLU A 22 45.80 23.24 30.37
C GLU A 22 44.95 24.04 29.35
N GLU A 23 44.87 25.35 29.55
CA GLU A 23 44.09 26.27 28.74
C GLU A 23 44.76 26.55 27.37
N ALA A 24 43.97 26.65 26.31
CA ALA A 24 44.39 27.29 25.07
C ALA A 24 43.28 28.21 24.52
N ALA A 25 43.32 29.48 24.89
CA ALA A 25 42.52 30.51 24.25
C ALA A 25 43.00 30.75 22.80
N THR A 26 42.08 30.95 21.86
CA THR A 26 42.41 31.55 20.56
C THR A 26 41.34 32.57 20.20
N ALA A 27 41.74 33.84 20.21
CA ALA A 27 40.94 34.94 19.67
C ALA A 27 40.99 34.90 18.14
N GLY A 28 39.84 35.05 17.49
CA GLY A 28 39.71 34.93 16.04
C GLY A 28 38.34 35.36 15.53
N GLY A 29 37.82 36.48 16.05
CA GLY A 29 36.52 37.03 15.66
C GLY A 29 36.54 37.65 14.27
N ASN A 30 36.61 36.83 13.22
CA ASN A 30 36.49 37.29 11.85
C ASN A 30 35.02 37.47 11.47
N MET A 31 34.62 38.72 11.21
CA MET A 31 33.41 39.02 10.43
C MET A 31 33.56 38.44 9.02
N SER A 32 32.71 37.47 8.68
CA SER A 32 32.51 37.06 7.29
C SER A 32 31.01 36.93 7.00
N SER A 33 30.41 38.07 6.68
CA SER A 33 29.13 38.12 5.96
C SER A 33 29.32 37.51 4.56
N VAL A 34 29.12 36.20 4.43
CA VAL A 34 29.00 35.55 3.13
C VAL A 34 27.55 35.14 2.93
N ALA A 35 26.87 35.93 2.11
CA ALA A 35 25.62 35.56 1.47
C ALA A 35 25.88 34.27 0.67
N ASP A 36 25.24 33.20 1.11
CA ASP A 36 25.28 31.87 0.51
C ASP A 36 24.00 31.20 1.00
N CYS A 37 22.92 31.43 0.27
CA CYS A 37 21.54 31.25 0.77
C CYS A 37 20.83 30.04 0.16
N GLY A 38 21.55 29.12 -0.50
CA GLY A 38 20.98 27.89 -1.05
C GLY A 38 21.47 26.61 -0.39
N VAL A 39 22.77 26.49 -0.08
CA VAL A 39 23.40 25.18 0.21
C VAL A 39 23.48 24.85 1.71
N LYS A 40 23.28 25.85 2.59
CA LYS A 40 23.39 25.71 4.05
C LYS A 40 22.40 24.72 4.68
N PRO A 41 21.13 24.61 4.25
CA PRO A 41 20.18 23.68 4.87
C PRO A 41 20.55 22.21 4.63
N LEU A 42 20.77 21.78 3.38
CA LEU A 42 21.18 20.41 3.08
C LEU A 42 22.50 20.06 3.78
N GLN A 43 23.53 20.90 3.69
CA GLN A 43 24.82 20.59 4.29
C GLN A 43 24.70 20.38 5.81
N THR A 44 23.83 21.16 6.46
CA THR A 44 23.50 21.01 7.89
C THR A 44 22.75 19.70 8.15
N ALA A 45 21.72 19.39 7.36
CA ALA A 45 20.97 18.14 7.46
C ALA A 45 21.85 16.90 7.26
N MET A 46 22.73 16.90 6.26
CA MET A 46 23.71 15.84 6.00
C MET A 46 24.67 15.65 7.18
N LYS A 47 25.11 16.75 7.81
CA LYS A 47 25.96 16.69 9.01
C LYS A 47 25.23 16.08 10.20
N MET A 48 23.95 16.42 10.41
CA MET A 48 23.11 15.83 11.45
C MET A 48 22.85 14.34 11.19
N ALA A 49 22.47 13.96 9.97
CA ALA A 49 22.32 12.56 9.56
C ALA A 49 23.62 11.76 9.79
N LYS A 50 24.78 12.32 9.42
CA LYS A 50 26.08 11.68 9.67
C LYS A 50 26.36 11.50 11.17
N ALA A 51 25.91 12.40 12.04
CA ALA A 51 26.02 12.23 13.49
C ALA A 51 25.11 11.08 13.98
N ALA A 52 23.85 11.04 13.55
CA ALA A 52 22.92 9.95 13.88
C ALA A 52 23.48 8.56 13.49
N ILE A 53 24.08 8.44 12.31
CA ILE A 53 24.71 7.21 11.81
C ILE A 53 25.92 6.79 12.67
N GLN A 54 26.65 7.74 13.27
CA GLN A 54 27.77 7.43 14.17
C GLN A 54 27.27 6.90 15.52
N CYS A 55 26.22 7.48 16.11
CA CYS A 55 25.57 6.97 17.32
C CYS A 55 25.01 5.55 17.12
N ASP A 56 24.47 5.28 15.93
CA ASP A 56 23.93 3.97 15.54
C ASP A 56 25.02 2.88 15.52
N GLY A 57 26.18 3.20 14.91
CA GLY A 57 27.37 2.33 14.92
C GLY A 57 28.01 2.14 16.31
N GLY A 58 27.69 3.01 17.28
CA GLY A 58 28.17 2.92 18.66
C GLY A 58 27.34 1.97 19.56
N GLY A 59 26.23 1.42 19.06
CA GLY A 59 25.29 0.62 19.86
C GLY A 59 24.31 1.45 20.70
N GLU A 60 24.35 2.77 20.60
CA GLU A 60 23.49 3.70 21.34
C GLU A 60 22.20 3.98 20.56
N HIS A 61 21.51 2.90 20.13
CA HIS A 61 20.35 2.95 19.22
C HIS A 61 19.20 3.85 19.70
N LYS A 62 19.04 4.06 21.01
CA LYS A 62 18.05 5.01 21.56
C LYS A 62 18.40 6.47 21.29
N GLU A 63 19.69 6.81 21.31
CA GLU A 63 20.17 8.15 21.02
C GLU A 63 20.20 8.37 19.50
N ALA A 64 20.67 7.38 18.74
CA ALA A 64 20.60 7.38 17.28
C ALA A 64 19.15 7.62 16.77
N TYR A 65 18.15 6.92 17.33
CA TYR A 65 16.73 7.15 17.01
C TYR A 65 16.29 8.61 17.24
N CYS A 66 16.69 9.22 18.35
CA CYS A 66 16.41 10.63 18.64
C CYS A 66 17.12 11.58 17.65
N GLU A 67 18.36 11.29 17.26
CA GLU A 67 19.10 12.08 16.25
C GLU A 67 18.48 11.95 14.85
N TYR A 68 18.02 10.78 14.43
CA TYR A 68 17.28 10.60 13.17
C TYR A 68 15.99 11.44 13.18
N LEU A 69 15.19 11.38 14.25
CA LEU A 69 13.98 12.21 14.39
C LEU A 69 14.28 13.71 14.39
N ARG A 70 15.36 14.15 15.07
CA ARG A 70 15.78 15.55 15.05
C ARG A 70 16.19 16.00 13.65
N THR A 71 16.86 15.14 12.90
CA THR A 71 17.25 15.42 11.50
C THR A 71 16.02 15.54 10.59
N ILE A 72 15.04 14.64 10.71
CA ILE A 72 13.77 14.71 9.95
C ILE A 72 12.99 15.99 10.28
N ASN A 73 12.91 16.36 11.55
CA ASN A 73 12.24 17.59 11.97
C ASN A 73 12.95 18.85 11.43
N TYR A 74 14.30 18.89 11.48
CA TYR A 74 15.08 19.98 10.89
C TYR A 74 14.83 20.11 9.38
N ILE A 75 14.90 19.01 8.63
CA ILE A 75 14.60 19.00 7.19
C ILE A 75 13.18 19.53 6.92
N SER A 76 12.20 19.08 7.72
CA SER A 76 10.81 19.54 7.58
C SER A 76 10.67 21.05 7.79
N HIS A 77 11.39 21.63 8.74
CA HIS A 77 11.35 23.08 8.99
C HIS A 77 12.08 23.88 7.90
N ALA A 78 13.27 23.44 7.46
CA ALA A 78 14.00 24.10 6.38
C ALA A 78 13.19 24.16 5.08
N LEU A 79 12.55 23.05 4.68
CA LEU A 79 11.71 23.01 3.48
C LEU A 79 10.45 23.90 3.59
N LEU A 80 9.93 24.12 4.79
CA LEU A 80 8.83 25.07 5.02
C LEU A 80 9.31 26.53 4.92
N GLU A 81 10.52 26.85 5.38
CA GLU A 81 11.13 28.17 5.23
C GLU A 81 11.47 28.47 3.75
N ASP A 82 11.99 27.48 3.02
CA ASP A 82 12.26 27.60 1.57
C ASP A 82 10.96 27.81 0.77
N ALA A 83 9.89 27.06 1.08
CA ALA A 83 8.58 27.22 0.46
C ALA A 83 7.91 28.57 0.80
N ALA A 84 8.16 29.11 2.00
CA ALA A 84 7.64 30.42 2.41
C ALA A 84 8.42 31.60 1.80
N THR A 85 9.66 31.39 1.39
CA THR A 85 10.55 32.43 0.81
C THR A 85 10.64 32.40 -0.71
N GLN A 86 10.11 31.36 -1.36
CA GLN A 86 10.05 31.22 -2.82
C GLN A 86 9.17 32.30 -3.49
N SER A 87 9.77 33.45 -3.75
CA SER A 87 9.25 34.45 -4.67
C SER A 87 10.33 34.85 -5.69
N VAL A 88 9.92 34.90 -6.96
CA VAL A 88 10.70 35.22 -8.17
C VAL A 88 11.54 34.06 -8.75
N ALA A 89 11.19 33.69 -9.98
CA ALA A 89 11.73 32.55 -10.72
C ALA A 89 13.05 32.86 -11.43
N ALA A 90 14.09 32.04 -11.15
CA ALA A 90 15.31 31.85 -11.95
C ALA A 90 16.21 30.75 -11.34
N SER A 91 16.18 30.58 -10.01
CA SER A 91 17.01 29.63 -9.25
C SER A 91 16.30 28.30 -8.93
N GLU A 92 15.16 28.06 -9.56
CA GLU A 92 14.16 27.05 -9.16
C GLU A 92 14.62 25.61 -9.43
N GLU A 93 15.36 25.35 -10.52
CA GLU A 93 15.84 24.01 -10.87
C GLU A 93 16.89 23.47 -9.90
N LEU A 94 17.88 24.29 -9.52
CA LEU A 94 18.87 23.91 -8.51
C LEU A 94 18.25 23.80 -7.12
N ALA A 95 17.27 24.64 -6.79
CA ALA A 95 16.50 24.53 -5.55
C ALA A 95 15.64 23.25 -5.52
N ALA A 96 15.04 22.84 -6.64
CA ALA A 96 14.26 21.61 -6.74
C ALA A 96 15.12 20.36 -6.51
N VAL A 97 16.32 20.31 -7.12
CA VAL A 97 17.31 19.23 -6.86
C VAL A 97 17.74 19.21 -5.39
N GLU A 98 17.80 20.38 -4.74
CA GLU A 98 18.16 20.46 -3.32
C GLU A 98 17.03 19.96 -2.40
N VAL A 99 15.79 20.38 -2.68
CA VAL A 99 14.58 19.86 -2.02
C VAL A 99 14.49 18.34 -2.16
N GLU A 100 14.74 17.79 -3.36
CA GLU A 100 14.76 16.34 -3.59
C GLU A 100 15.84 15.61 -2.76
N ARG A 101 17.05 16.19 -2.64
CA ARG A 101 18.12 15.66 -1.79
C ARG A 101 17.78 15.70 -0.31
N MET A 102 17.12 16.77 0.16
CA MET A 102 16.67 16.87 1.54
C MET A 102 15.55 15.86 1.84
N LEU A 103 14.59 15.68 0.93
CA LEU A 103 13.52 14.69 1.07
C LEU A 103 14.04 13.24 1.07
N THR A 104 14.94 12.89 0.14
CA THR A 104 15.56 11.55 0.09
C THR A 104 16.45 11.28 1.31
N LEU A 105 17.09 12.29 1.90
CA LEU A 105 17.80 12.16 3.18
C LEU A 105 16.83 11.92 4.36
N ALA A 106 15.69 12.60 4.38
CA ALA A 106 14.66 12.37 5.41
C ALA A 106 14.04 10.97 5.31
N GLU A 107 13.85 10.45 4.10
CA GLU A 107 13.39 9.08 3.84
C GLU A 107 14.37 8.04 4.42
N GLN A 108 15.66 8.16 4.13
CA GLN A 108 16.70 7.29 4.70
C GLN A 108 16.75 7.35 6.24
N CYS A 109 16.55 8.54 6.83
CA CYS A 109 16.46 8.69 8.29
C CYS A 109 15.19 8.00 8.84
N LEU A 110 14.07 8.05 8.11
CA LEU A 110 12.82 7.39 8.49
C LEU A 110 12.90 5.86 8.39
N GLU A 111 13.55 5.31 7.38
CA GLU A 111 13.78 3.86 7.25
C GLU A 111 14.54 3.30 8.46
N ARG A 112 15.64 3.95 8.84
CA ARG A 112 16.41 3.57 10.03
C ARG A 112 15.64 3.84 11.33
N ALA A 113 14.91 4.94 11.43
CA ALA A 113 14.05 5.19 12.58
C ALA A 113 13.00 4.06 12.76
N ARG A 114 12.48 3.50 11.66
CA ARG A 114 11.52 2.38 11.69
C ARG A 114 12.15 1.06 12.12
N SER A 115 13.39 0.74 11.69
CA SER A 115 14.02 -0.54 12.06
C SER A 115 14.12 -0.73 13.57
N PHE A 116 14.43 0.32 14.35
CA PHE A 116 14.41 0.24 15.81
C PHE A 116 13.04 -0.06 16.42
N VAL A 117 11.95 0.41 15.78
CA VAL A 117 10.57 0.12 16.23
C VAL A 117 10.21 -1.34 15.95
N GLU A 118 10.68 -1.89 14.82
CA GLU A 118 10.47 -3.28 14.42
C GLU A 118 11.32 -4.25 15.27
N GLU A 119 12.58 -3.93 15.55
CA GLU A 119 13.44 -4.67 16.49
C GLU A 119 12.87 -4.66 17.92
N LYS A 120 12.40 -3.50 18.38
CA LYS A 120 11.74 -3.38 19.69
C LYS A 120 10.44 -4.19 19.78
N LYS A 121 9.72 -4.34 18.67
CA LYS A 121 8.54 -5.20 18.59
C LYS A 121 8.92 -6.69 18.66
N LYS A 122 10.01 -7.09 17.98
CA LYS A 122 10.48 -8.48 17.97
C LYS A 122 11.15 -8.93 19.27
N SER A 123 11.75 -8.01 20.01
CA SER A 123 12.32 -8.27 21.35
C SER A 123 11.30 -8.19 22.50
N ALA A 124 10.03 -7.90 22.20
CA ALA A 124 8.94 -7.89 23.19
C ALA A 124 8.20 -9.23 23.32
N ASP A 125 8.42 -10.18 22.40
CA ASP A 125 8.01 -11.57 22.59
C ASP A 125 9.01 -12.29 23.52
N PRO A 126 8.54 -13.12 24.48
CA PRO A 126 9.42 -13.84 25.38
C PRO A 126 10.25 -14.89 24.64
N PRO A 127 11.50 -15.18 25.08
CA PRO A 127 12.30 -16.25 24.51
C PRO A 127 11.74 -17.61 24.97
N ASP A 128 10.90 -18.23 24.14
CA ASP A 128 10.49 -19.61 24.38
C ASP A 128 11.67 -20.56 24.09
N LEU A 129 11.97 -21.40 25.07
CA LEU A 129 13.12 -22.30 25.06
C LEU A 129 12.69 -23.63 24.45
N SER A 130 12.87 -23.78 23.13
CA SER A 130 12.85 -25.11 22.52
C SER A 130 14.02 -25.28 21.55
N ALA A 131 15.14 -25.76 22.10
CA ALA A 131 16.28 -26.23 21.32
C ALA A 131 16.06 -27.66 20.80
N SER A 132 16.96 -28.08 19.89
CA SER A 132 17.30 -29.46 19.53
C SER A 132 16.52 -30.15 18.39
N ASP A 133 16.99 -29.92 17.17
CA ASP A 133 17.16 -30.94 16.12
C ASP A 133 18.46 -31.76 16.36
N PRO A 134 18.73 -32.88 15.64
CA PRO A 134 17.81 -33.86 15.06
C PRO A 134 18.11 -35.29 15.64
N PRO A 135 18.86 -36.30 15.07
CA PRO A 135 19.35 -36.58 13.70
C PRO A 135 18.97 -37.97 13.09
N ASP A 136 19.18 -38.09 11.77
CA ASP A 136 19.61 -39.29 10.98
C ASP A 136 18.74 -40.58 10.90
N LEU A 137 18.41 -41.04 9.67
CA LEU A 137 19.15 -42.14 9.01
C LEU A 137 18.70 -42.42 7.56
N SER A 138 19.69 -42.83 6.76
CA SER A 138 19.76 -42.92 5.30
C SER A 138 19.05 -44.09 4.58
N ALA A 139 18.78 -43.85 3.28
CA ALA A 139 18.95 -44.74 2.10
C ALA A 139 18.09 -46.00 1.86
N SER A 140 17.45 -46.08 0.68
CA SER A 140 17.91 -46.89 -0.50
C SER A 140 16.92 -46.87 -1.69
N ASP A 141 17.45 -46.84 -2.93
CA ASP A 141 16.72 -47.00 -4.21
C ASP A 141 16.45 -48.50 -4.58
N PRO A 142 16.17 -48.88 -5.85
CA PRO A 142 14.87 -48.86 -6.56
C PRO A 142 14.39 -50.29 -6.96
N PRO A 143 13.39 -50.45 -7.86
CA PRO A 143 13.79 -50.89 -9.22
C PRO A 143 12.90 -50.40 -10.40
N ASP A 144 13.61 -49.99 -11.47
CA ASP A 144 13.53 -50.34 -12.90
C ASP A 144 12.22 -50.65 -13.69
N ILE A 145 12.30 -50.32 -14.99
CA ILE A 145 11.48 -50.68 -16.18
C ILE A 145 9.93 -50.54 -16.11
N SER A 146 9.24 -49.92 -17.08
CA SER A 146 9.35 -50.20 -18.51
C SER A 146 8.65 -49.13 -19.36
N ALA A 147 9.17 -48.86 -20.57
CA ALA A 147 8.57 -47.94 -21.53
C ALA A 147 7.63 -48.65 -22.52
N SER A 148 6.53 -48.01 -22.91
CA SER A 148 5.84 -48.23 -24.20
C SER A 148 4.85 -47.11 -24.51
N ALA A 149 5.13 -46.33 -25.56
CA ALA A 149 4.06 -45.75 -26.37
C ALA A 149 3.62 -46.80 -27.42
N PRO A 150 2.43 -46.67 -28.01
CA PRO A 150 2.43 -46.10 -29.36
C PRO A 150 1.27 -45.10 -29.64
N ALA A 151 1.26 -44.56 -30.86
CA ALA A 151 0.50 -43.38 -31.27
C ALA A 151 -0.75 -43.71 -32.12
N SER A 152 -1.46 -42.63 -32.56
CA SER A 152 -2.48 -42.61 -33.64
C SER A 152 -3.82 -43.29 -33.26
N SER A 153 -5.01 -42.70 -33.45
CA SER A 153 -5.49 -41.91 -34.59
C SER A 153 -6.89 -41.32 -34.28
N GLY A 154 -7.46 -40.56 -35.22
CA GLY A 154 -8.92 -40.32 -35.26
C GLY A 154 -9.34 -38.86 -35.15
N ALA A 155 -9.52 -38.20 -36.30
CA ALA A 155 -10.15 -36.89 -36.40
C ALA A 155 -11.67 -37.01 -36.64
N HIS A 156 -12.34 -35.85 -36.71
CA HIS A 156 -13.75 -35.67 -37.10
C HIS A 156 -14.77 -36.08 -35.99
N ARG A 157 -15.99 -35.50 -35.89
CA ARG A 157 -16.68 -34.58 -36.81
C ARG A 157 -17.70 -33.70 -36.06
N THR A 158 -17.88 -32.47 -36.55
CA THR A 158 -19.02 -31.59 -36.22
C THR A 158 -20.36 -32.31 -36.46
N THR A 159 -21.29 -32.21 -35.49
CA THR A 159 -22.72 -32.40 -35.76
C THR A 159 -23.49 -31.24 -35.13
N VAL A 160 -24.06 -30.40 -35.99
CA VAL A 160 -25.06 -29.36 -35.69
C VAL A 160 -26.40 -29.87 -36.21
N LEU A 161 -27.50 -29.18 -35.85
CA LEU A 161 -28.86 -29.19 -36.44
C LEU A 161 -29.94 -29.94 -35.61
N PRO A 162 -31.25 -29.69 -35.83
CA PRO A 162 -31.91 -28.39 -35.56
C PRO A 162 -33.40 -28.55 -35.06
N LEU A 163 -34.17 -27.43 -35.03
CA LEU A 163 -35.66 -27.37 -35.13
C LEU A 163 -36.48 -28.04 -33.99
N ALA A 164 -37.77 -27.72 -33.76
CA ALA A 164 -38.55 -26.49 -33.92
C ALA A 164 -39.97 -26.65 -33.29
N ILE A 165 -40.58 -25.51 -32.94
CA ILE A 165 -42.02 -25.17 -33.03
C ILE A 165 -43.08 -26.25 -32.67
N ALA A 166 -43.77 -26.02 -31.55
CA ALA A 166 -45.23 -26.10 -31.40
C ALA A 166 -45.59 -25.25 -30.14
N ALA A 167 -46.36 -24.16 -30.15
CA ALA A 167 -47.59 -23.81 -30.90
C ALA A 167 -48.81 -24.67 -30.52
N HIS A 168 -49.31 -24.48 -29.29
CA HIS A 168 -50.69 -24.84 -28.94
C HIS A 168 -51.39 -23.70 -28.20
N THR A 169 -52.56 -23.36 -28.74
CA THR A 169 -53.45 -22.28 -28.34
C THR A 169 -54.54 -22.81 -27.40
N GLU A 170 -54.92 -22.00 -26.42
CA GLU A 170 -56.18 -21.96 -25.63
C GLU A 170 -57.14 -23.17 -25.60
N GLN A 171 -57.52 -23.60 -24.38
CA GLN A 171 -58.86 -23.42 -23.77
C GLN A 171 -58.87 -24.13 -22.40
N ARG A 172 -59.04 -23.41 -21.28
CA ARG A 172 -60.33 -23.10 -20.61
C ARG A 172 -61.19 -24.33 -20.26
N GLU A 173 -60.99 -24.82 -19.03
CA GLU A 173 -62.08 -25.34 -18.20
C GLU A 173 -61.80 -24.89 -16.75
N GLY A 174 -62.84 -24.62 -15.95
CA GLY A 174 -62.66 -24.04 -14.63
C GLY A 174 -63.78 -24.37 -13.65
N THR A 175 -63.39 -24.59 -12.40
CA THR A 175 -64.26 -24.66 -11.22
C THR A 175 -63.44 -24.38 -9.96
N ASP A 176 -63.88 -23.40 -9.17
CA ASP A 176 -63.41 -23.09 -7.81
C ASP A 176 -63.96 -24.12 -6.78
N PRO A 177 -63.79 -23.93 -5.45
CA PRO A 177 -62.52 -23.86 -4.72
C PRO A 177 -62.53 -24.80 -3.50
N THR A 178 -61.42 -25.47 -3.15
CA THR A 178 -61.29 -26.12 -1.82
C THR A 178 -59.86 -26.11 -1.31
N ALA A 179 -59.76 -25.93 0.01
CA ALA A 179 -58.60 -25.64 0.82
C ALA A 179 -57.37 -26.56 0.66
N THR A 180 -56.22 -25.99 1.08
CA THR A 180 -55.02 -26.69 1.58
C THR A 180 -54.38 -27.72 0.64
N SER A 181 -53.53 -27.21 -0.26
CA SER A 181 -52.33 -27.94 -0.68
C SER A 181 -51.13 -27.01 -0.71
N GLU A 182 -49.98 -27.59 -0.44
CA GLU A 182 -48.69 -27.00 -0.06
C GLU A 182 -48.23 -25.74 -0.82
N LEU A 183 -47.47 -24.90 -0.09
CA LEU A 183 -46.75 -23.75 -0.61
C LEU A 183 -45.70 -24.20 -1.65
N SER A 184 -46.08 -24.25 -2.93
CA SER A 184 -45.13 -24.32 -4.03
C SER A 184 -44.14 -23.14 -3.93
N PRO A 185 -42.85 -23.36 -3.65
CA PRO A 185 -41.93 -22.25 -3.35
C PRO A 185 -41.53 -21.46 -4.59
N PHE A 186 -41.80 -22.00 -5.78
CA PHE A 186 -41.41 -21.42 -7.06
C PHE A 186 -42.56 -20.66 -7.69
N LEU A 187 -42.47 -19.34 -7.56
CA LEU A 187 -43.21 -18.41 -8.41
C LEU A 187 -42.85 -18.67 -9.89
N PRO A 188 -43.82 -18.61 -10.82
CA PRO A 188 -43.55 -18.72 -12.25
C PRO A 188 -42.44 -17.76 -12.71
N PRO A 189 -41.60 -18.15 -13.69
CA PRO A 189 -40.46 -17.35 -14.14
C PRO A 189 -40.79 -15.89 -14.45
N GLU A 190 -41.99 -15.63 -14.94
CA GLU A 190 -42.51 -14.30 -15.29
C GLU A 190 -42.74 -13.42 -14.05
N ILE A 191 -43.15 -14.00 -12.92
CA ILE A 191 -43.32 -13.27 -11.66
C ILE A 191 -41.96 -13.03 -11.02
N PHE A 192 -41.09 -14.05 -10.99
CA PHE A 192 -39.74 -13.95 -10.47
C PHE A 192 -38.91 -12.88 -11.22
N GLN A 193 -39.01 -12.87 -12.56
CA GLN A 193 -38.37 -11.86 -13.40
C GLN A 193 -38.94 -10.46 -13.15
N ARG A 194 -40.25 -10.30 -12.95
CA ARG A 194 -40.85 -9.00 -12.58
C ARG A 194 -40.32 -8.50 -11.24
N LEU A 195 -40.32 -9.33 -10.20
CA LEU A 195 -39.82 -8.95 -8.87
C LEU A 195 -38.34 -8.55 -8.90
N GLN A 196 -37.48 -9.30 -9.60
CA GLN A 196 -36.08 -8.91 -9.80
C GLN A 196 -35.92 -7.62 -10.63
N THR A 197 -36.82 -7.39 -11.59
CA THR A 197 -36.82 -6.16 -12.41
C THR A 197 -37.30 -4.95 -11.60
N GLU A 198 -38.24 -5.12 -10.66
CA GLU A 198 -38.70 -4.06 -9.76
C GLU A 198 -37.67 -3.74 -8.68
N GLU A 199 -37.09 -4.75 -8.02
CA GLU A 199 -36.04 -4.58 -7.01
C GLU A 199 -34.77 -3.92 -7.58
N SER A 200 -34.41 -4.22 -8.84
CA SER A 200 -33.33 -3.52 -9.54
C SER A 200 -33.70 -2.11 -10.02
N ARG A 201 -34.99 -1.80 -10.17
CA ARG A 201 -35.50 -0.48 -10.59
C ARG A 201 -35.63 0.53 -9.43
N ASP A 202 -35.59 0.07 -8.19
CA ASP A 202 -35.42 0.93 -7.01
C ASP A 202 -33.94 1.16 -6.65
N ALA A 203 -33.06 0.20 -6.97
CA ALA A 203 -31.61 0.39 -6.83
C ALA A 203 -31.07 1.51 -7.75
N THR A 204 -31.69 1.74 -8.92
CA THR A 204 -31.31 2.81 -9.86
C THR A 204 -31.83 4.20 -9.49
N LYS A 205 -32.73 4.33 -8.51
CA LYS A 205 -33.24 5.64 -8.04
C LYS A 205 -32.33 6.30 -6.99
N LYS A 206 -31.39 5.55 -6.43
CA LYS A 206 -30.28 6.12 -5.67
C LYS A 206 -29.24 6.58 -6.68
N GLU A 207 -29.17 7.90 -6.90
CA GLU A 207 -28.17 8.52 -7.77
C GLU A 207 -26.79 8.34 -7.13
N LEU A 208 -26.17 7.19 -7.39
CA LEU A 208 -24.85 6.83 -6.89
C LEU A 208 -23.82 7.79 -7.46
N THR A 209 -22.88 8.22 -6.63
CA THR A 209 -21.74 9.00 -7.12
C THR A 209 -20.96 8.18 -8.16
N PRO A 210 -20.25 8.82 -9.11
CA PRO A 210 -19.51 8.11 -10.15
C PRO A 210 -18.56 7.02 -9.61
N ILE A 211 -17.96 7.26 -8.43
CA ILE A 211 -17.05 6.32 -7.76
C ILE A 211 -17.78 5.12 -7.12
N GLU A 212 -18.97 5.31 -6.57
CA GLU A 212 -19.81 4.22 -6.05
C GLU A 212 -20.35 3.34 -7.17
N GLN A 213 -20.72 3.93 -8.31
CA GLN A 213 -21.10 3.18 -9.51
C GLN A 213 -19.95 2.27 -9.97
N ALA A 214 -18.72 2.80 -10.05
CA ALA A 214 -17.54 1.99 -10.39
C ALA A 214 -17.26 0.89 -9.35
N SER A 215 -17.45 1.17 -8.05
CA SER A 215 -17.33 0.16 -6.99
C SER A 215 -18.29 -1.01 -7.18
N ARG A 216 -19.58 -0.73 -7.48
CA ARG A 216 -20.59 -1.78 -7.78
C ARG A 216 -20.22 -2.59 -9.03
N LEU A 217 -19.73 -1.94 -10.09
CA LEU A 217 -19.24 -2.64 -11.30
C LEU A 217 -18.03 -3.52 -10.98
N ASN A 218 -17.10 -3.03 -10.17
CA ASN A 218 -15.92 -3.77 -9.72
C ASN A 218 -16.26 -4.97 -8.83
N GLN A 219 -17.29 -4.86 -7.98
CA GLN A 219 -17.82 -5.98 -7.20
C GLN A 219 -18.39 -7.07 -8.13
N LYS A 220 -19.16 -6.69 -9.15
CA LYS A 220 -19.69 -7.63 -10.17
C LYS A 220 -18.58 -8.26 -11.02
N LEU A 221 -17.55 -7.50 -11.37
CA LEU A 221 -16.36 -7.99 -12.08
C LEU A 221 -15.59 -9.02 -11.24
N LYS A 222 -15.38 -8.74 -9.96
CA LYS A 222 -14.72 -9.66 -9.03
C LYS A 222 -15.50 -10.97 -8.88
N ALA A 223 -16.82 -10.91 -8.72
CA ALA A 223 -17.67 -12.10 -8.67
C ALA A 223 -17.62 -12.91 -9.99
N ASN A 224 -17.58 -12.25 -11.15
CA ASN A 224 -17.43 -12.94 -12.44
C ASN A 224 -16.04 -13.59 -12.59
N TYR A 225 -14.99 -12.90 -12.13
CA TYR A 225 -13.62 -13.44 -12.07
C TYR A 225 -13.57 -14.70 -11.20
N GLU A 226 -14.11 -14.66 -9.99
CA GLU A 226 -14.15 -15.79 -9.06
C GLU A 226 -14.90 -16.98 -9.66
N ALA A 227 -16.08 -16.74 -10.26
CA ALA A 227 -16.84 -17.77 -10.96
C ALA A 227 -16.07 -18.39 -12.15
N ARG A 228 -15.30 -17.59 -12.91
CA ARG A 228 -14.45 -18.08 -14.00
C ARG A 228 -13.25 -18.85 -13.47
N LEU A 229 -12.63 -18.38 -12.39
CA LEU A 229 -11.48 -19.00 -11.75
C LEU A 229 -11.82 -20.38 -11.18
N ALA A 230 -12.99 -20.53 -10.57
CA ALA A 230 -13.50 -21.81 -10.06
C ALA A 230 -13.71 -22.88 -11.16
N ARG A 231 -13.89 -22.47 -12.42
CA ARG A 231 -14.00 -23.37 -13.58
C ARG A 231 -12.66 -23.70 -14.25
N LEU A 232 -11.55 -23.07 -13.84
CA LEU A 232 -10.23 -23.31 -14.43
C LEU A 232 -9.51 -24.45 -13.71
N ALA A 233 -9.20 -25.51 -14.46
CA ALA A 233 -8.45 -26.66 -13.95
C ALA A 233 -7.10 -26.26 -13.28
N PRO A 234 -6.61 -27.01 -12.28
CA PRO A 234 -5.38 -26.70 -11.56
C PRO A 234 -4.19 -26.30 -12.43
N GLY A 235 -3.92 -27.07 -13.50
CA GLY A 235 -2.78 -26.86 -14.41
C GLY A 235 -2.87 -25.68 -15.38
N GLN A 236 -3.98 -24.93 -15.45
CA GLN A 236 -4.15 -23.80 -16.37
C GLN A 236 -3.49 -22.50 -15.85
N ALA A 237 -2.21 -22.56 -15.47
CA ALA A 237 -1.50 -21.46 -14.80
C ALA A 237 -1.51 -20.15 -15.62
N SER A 238 -1.14 -20.20 -16.90
CA SER A 238 -1.09 -19.01 -17.77
C SER A 238 -2.46 -18.33 -17.92
N GLN A 239 -3.55 -19.10 -17.99
CA GLN A 239 -4.91 -18.56 -18.06
C GLN A 239 -5.32 -17.89 -16.75
N LYS A 240 -4.98 -18.48 -15.59
CA LYS A 240 -5.24 -17.88 -14.27
C LYS A 240 -4.52 -16.55 -14.10
N THR A 241 -3.25 -16.46 -14.51
CA THR A 241 -2.46 -15.21 -14.48
C THR A 241 -3.05 -14.16 -15.43
N SER A 242 -3.38 -14.53 -16.67
CA SER A 242 -4.04 -13.64 -17.64
C SER A 242 -5.36 -13.08 -17.11
N LEU A 243 -6.21 -13.95 -16.53
CA LEU A 243 -7.49 -13.57 -15.95
C LEU A 243 -7.32 -12.60 -14.75
N LYS A 244 -6.30 -12.82 -13.90
CA LYS A 244 -5.99 -11.94 -12.75
C LYS A 244 -5.55 -10.55 -13.21
N LEU A 245 -4.63 -10.47 -14.17
CA LEU A 245 -4.16 -9.20 -14.73
C LEU A 245 -5.30 -8.45 -15.45
N SER A 246 -6.16 -9.18 -16.18
CA SER A 246 -7.34 -8.61 -16.84
C SER A 246 -8.33 -8.00 -15.84
N LEU A 247 -8.61 -8.67 -14.72
CA LEU A 247 -9.45 -8.11 -13.65
C LEU A 247 -8.83 -6.83 -13.07
N GLN A 248 -7.53 -6.87 -12.73
CA GLN A 248 -6.83 -5.72 -12.15
C GLN A 248 -6.87 -4.50 -13.07
N ARG A 249 -6.58 -4.69 -14.36
CA ARG A 249 -6.67 -3.62 -15.38
C ARG A 249 -8.08 -3.02 -15.45
N GLN A 250 -9.11 -3.86 -15.56
CA GLN A 250 -10.48 -3.38 -15.73
C GLN A 250 -11.03 -2.72 -14.45
N MET A 251 -10.67 -3.22 -13.27
CA MET A 251 -11.02 -2.56 -12.00
C MET A 251 -10.40 -1.18 -11.86
N MET A 252 -9.12 -1.05 -12.24
CA MET A 252 -8.38 0.22 -12.22
C MET A 252 -8.93 1.21 -13.26
N GLU A 253 -9.21 0.75 -14.48
CA GLU A 253 -9.81 1.55 -15.55
C GLU A 253 -11.16 2.16 -15.12
N ASN A 254 -12.04 1.35 -14.51
CA ASN A 254 -13.31 1.82 -13.97
C ASN A 254 -13.14 2.91 -12.89
N LEU A 255 -12.13 2.77 -12.00
CA LEU A 255 -11.86 3.75 -10.94
C LEU A 255 -11.29 5.06 -11.50
N ILE A 256 -10.37 5.00 -12.46
CA ILE A 256 -9.79 6.19 -13.10
C ILE A 256 -10.88 6.99 -13.83
N ILE A 257 -11.73 6.33 -14.62
CA ILE A 257 -12.83 6.98 -15.34
C ILE A 257 -13.84 7.61 -14.36
N ALA A 258 -14.19 6.92 -13.28
CA ALA A 258 -15.09 7.43 -12.27
C ALA A 258 -14.51 8.63 -11.50
N LYS A 259 -13.22 8.57 -11.14
CA LYS A 259 -12.52 9.66 -10.46
C LYS A 259 -12.45 10.90 -11.34
N ALA A 260 -12.07 10.76 -12.62
CA ALA A 260 -12.07 11.86 -13.58
C ALA A 260 -13.46 12.51 -13.76
N ARG A 261 -14.54 11.70 -13.78
CA ARG A 261 -15.92 12.22 -13.80
C ARG A 261 -16.29 12.98 -12.53
N GLN A 262 -15.91 12.46 -11.37
CA GLN A 262 -16.15 13.12 -10.08
C GLN A 262 -15.39 14.44 -9.98
N ASP A 263 -14.14 14.46 -10.44
CA ASP A 263 -13.27 15.64 -10.42
C ASP A 263 -13.77 16.72 -11.39
N ALA A 264 -14.28 16.33 -12.57
CA ALA A 264 -14.95 17.25 -13.49
C ALA A 264 -16.21 17.88 -12.85
N VAL A 265 -17.04 17.09 -12.15
CA VAL A 265 -18.23 17.61 -11.45
C VAL A 265 -17.84 18.55 -10.30
N SER A 266 -16.80 18.23 -9.51
CA SER A 266 -16.32 19.14 -8.46
C SER A 266 -15.71 20.42 -9.02
N PHE A 267 -14.96 20.34 -10.12
CA PHE A 267 -14.38 21.50 -10.79
C PHE A 267 -15.47 22.44 -11.33
N CYS A 268 -16.49 21.90 -12.01
CA CYS A 268 -17.63 22.69 -12.45
C CYS A 268 -18.39 23.33 -11.27
N ARG A 269 -18.58 22.61 -10.15
CA ARG A 269 -19.18 23.18 -8.94
C ARG A 269 -18.35 24.34 -8.37
N GLN A 270 -17.02 24.19 -8.33
CA GLN A 270 -16.12 25.23 -7.83
C GLN A 270 -16.15 26.47 -8.73
N LEU A 271 -16.12 26.31 -10.05
CA LEU A 271 -16.25 27.42 -11.00
C LEU A 271 -17.59 28.15 -10.87
N VAL A 272 -18.70 27.42 -10.65
CA VAL A 272 -20.01 28.05 -10.44
C VAL A 272 -20.03 28.85 -9.13
N SER A 273 -19.40 28.37 -8.05
CA SER A 273 -19.26 29.17 -6.82
C SER A 273 -18.51 30.47 -7.07
N LEU A 274 -17.35 30.38 -7.74
CA LEU A 274 -16.50 31.53 -8.08
C LEU A 274 -17.11 32.50 -9.12
N LEU A 275 -18.29 32.19 -9.69
CA LEU A 275 -19.03 33.08 -10.60
C LEU A 275 -20.24 33.75 -9.94
N VAL A 276 -20.58 33.36 -8.71
CA VAL A 276 -21.75 33.84 -7.95
C VAL A 276 -21.34 34.77 -6.79
N ASP A 277 -20.07 34.71 -6.36
CA ASP A 277 -19.41 35.65 -5.47
C ASP A 277 -18.75 36.83 -6.24
#